data_AF-A0A193QNR3-F1
#
_entry.id   AF-A0A193QNR3-F1
#
_cell.length_a   1.000
_cell.length_b   1.000
_cell.length_c   1.000
_cell.angle_alpha   90.00
_cell.angle_beta   90.00
_cell.angle_gamma   90.00
#
_symmetry.space_group_name_H-M   'P 1'
#
loop_
_entity.id
_entity.type
_entity.pdbx_description
1 polymer ?
#
loop_
_entity_poly.entity_id
_entity_poly.type
_entity_poly.pdbx_seq_one_letter_code
_entity_poly.pdbx_strand_id
1 'polypeptide(L)'
;MSTLPDSSEAASTALTAMAQRIQAIAQTGLTYAADAYDIKRYEQLRDIAGALFAQLSPTDAQTFISAFKQQEGYATPKVDTRALILRQGKILLVKEADDSAWSLPGGWADVGDRPSMAVCREVREETGLQVEATRLLGLWDRNLHGNPPIPGTCIN
;
A
#
# COMPACT_ATOMS: atom_id res chain seq x y z
N MET A 1 -22.12 -7.11 14.45
CA MET A 1 -23.23 -6.39 13.82
C MET A 1 -22.59 -5.46 12.79
N SER A 2 -22.46 -5.94 11.54
CA SER A 2 -21.81 -5.19 10.46
C SER A 2 -22.84 -4.24 9.86
N THR A 3 -22.63 -2.94 10.05
CA THR A 3 -23.37 -1.90 9.35
C THR A 3 -22.91 -1.90 7.90
N LEU A 4 -23.85 -2.03 6.96
CA LEU A 4 -23.58 -1.85 5.54
C LEU A 4 -22.95 -0.46 5.32
N PRO A 5 -21.96 -0.33 4.43
CA PRO A 5 -21.30 0.95 4.17
C PRO A 5 -22.33 1.98 3.67
N ASP A 6 -22.15 3.23 4.05
CA ASP A 6 -22.93 4.35 3.51
C ASP A 6 -22.75 4.40 1.98
N SER A 7 -23.82 4.72 1.25
CA SER A 7 -23.83 4.90 -0.20
C SER A 7 -22.70 5.83 -0.70
N SER A 8 -22.34 6.85 0.08
CA SER A 8 -21.23 7.76 -0.18
C SER A 8 -19.86 7.08 -0.04
N GLU A 9 -19.70 6.25 0.99
CA GLU A 9 -18.47 5.50 1.27
C GLU A 9 -18.22 4.44 0.19
N ALA A 10 -19.26 3.70 -0.19
CA ALA A 10 -19.20 2.71 -1.28
C ALA A 10 -18.80 3.34 -2.62
N ALA A 11 -19.30 4.54 -2.92
CA ALA A 11 -18.93 5.29 -4.12
C ALA A 11 -17.45 5.73 -4.09
N SER A 12 -16.96 6.19 -2.94
CA SER A 12 -15.54 6.56 -2.74
C SER A 12 -14.61 5.35 -2.92
N THR A 13 -14.98 4.19 -2.36
CA THR A 13 -14.24 2.93 -2.55
C THR A 13 -14.20 2.53 -4.02
N ALA A 14 -15.33 2.57 -4.72
CA ALA A 14 -15.38 2.25 -6.14
C ALA A 14 -14.50 3.18 -6.99
N LEU A 15 -14.53 4.48 -6.71
CA LEU A 15 -13.71 5.46 -7.42
C LEU A 15 -12.21 5.27 -7.14
N THR A 16 -11.85 4.93 -5.90
CA THR A 16 -10.49 4.55 -5.53
C THR A 16 -10.01 3.35 -6.33
N ALA A 17 -10.82 2.29 -6.42
CA ALA A 17 -10.48 1.09 -7.19
C ALA A 17 -10.33 1.39 -8.69
N MET A 18 -11.14 2.29 -9.25
CA MET A 18 -10.99 2.74 -10.63
C MET A 18 -9.69 3.52 -10.84
N ALA A 19 -9.36 4.45 -9.95
CA ALA A 19 -8.11 5.22 -10.01
C ALA A 19 -6.87 4.30 -9.94
N GLN A 20 -6.89 3.31 -9.02
CA GLN A 20 -5.86 2.27 -8.93
C GLN A 20 -5.70 1.49 -10.24
N ARG A 21 -6.81 1.07 -10.87
CA ARG A 21 -6.76 0.33 -12.14
C ARG A 21 -6.23 1.17 -13.30
N ILE A 22 -6.65 2.43 -13.41
CA ILE A 22 -6.15 3.35 -14.44
C ILE A 22 -4.64 3.52 -14.28
N GLN A 23 -4.18 3.77 -13.06
CA GLN A 23 -2.75 3.92 -12.78
C GLN A 23 -1.99 2.62 -13.12
N ALA A 24 -2.48 1.45 -12.72
CA ALA A 24 -1.80 0.18 -12.97
C ALA A 24 -1.66 -0.13 -14.48
N ILE A 25 -2.70 0.20 -15.26
CA ILE A 25 -2.68 0.11 -16.72
C ILE A 25 -1.66 1.11 -17.30
N ALA A 26 -1.64 2.34 -16.80
CA ALA A 26 -0.70 3.36 -17.23
C ALA A 26 0.76 2.93 -17.00
N GLN A 27 1.08 2.42 -15.81
CA GLN A 27 2.44 1.96 -15.49
C GLN A 27 2.86 0.75 -16.33
N THR A 28 1.96 -0.23 -16.47
CA THR A 28 2.21 -1.40 -17.32
C THR A 28 2.41 -0.99 -18.78
N GLY A 29 1.59 -0.05 -19.27
CA GLY A 29 1.72 0.53 -20.60
C GLY A 29 3.05 1.25 -20.79
N LEU A 30 3.46 2.10 -19.84
CA LEU A 30 4.75 2.81 -19.87
C LEU A 30 5.95 1.86 -19.86
N THR A 31 5.80 0.70 -19.22
CA THR A 31 6.85 -0.32 -19.16
C THR A 31 7.09 -1.01 -20.51
N TYR A 32 6.01 -1.27 -21.26
CA TYR A 32 6.08 -2.14 -22.45
C TYR A 32 5.82 -1.43 -23.78
N ALA A 33 5.30 -0.20 -23.78
CA ALA A 33 5.04 0.55 -25.00
C ALA A 33 6.33 0.90 -25.72
N ALA A 34 6.37 0.64 -27.03
CA ALA A 34 7.52 0.99 -27.88
C ALA A 34 7.28 2.27 -28.71
N ASP A 35 6.01 2.64 -28.93
CA ASP A 35 5.63 3.80 -29.74
C ASP A 35 5.47 5.08 -28.89
N ALA A 36 5.98 6.20 -29.42
CA ALA A 36 6.00 7.47 -28.73
C ALA A 36 4.60 8.09 -28.51
N TYR A 37 3.60 7.76 -29.33
CA TYR A 37 2.22 8.19 -29.11
C TYR A 37 1.57 7.39 -27.99
N ASP A 38 1.80 6.08 -27.93
CA ASP A 38 1.31 5.24 -26.83
C ASP A 38 1.92 5.62 -25.49
N ILE A 39 3.24 5.86 -25.44
CA ILE A 39 3.90 6.37 -24.23
C ILE A 39 3.20 7.63 -23.72
N LYS A 40 2.96 8.62 -24.60
CA LYS A 40 2.23 9.85 -24.22
C LYS A 40 0.82 9.58 -23.71
N ARG A 41 0.09 8.62 -24.29
CA ARG A 41 -1.26 8.23 -23.81
C ARG A 41 -1.19 7.65 -22.41
N TYR A 42 -0.20 6.80 -22.13
CA TYR A 42 -0.05 6.23 -20.79
C TYR A 42 0.43 7.27 -19.76
N GLU A 43 1.25 8.25 -20.15
CA GLU A 43 1.57 9.41 -19.31
C GLU A 43 0.29 10.18 -18.93
N GLN A 44 -0.59 10.43 -19.90
CA GLN A 44 -1.88 11.08 -19.65
C GLN A 44 -2.77 10.26 -18.70
N LEU A 45 -2.84 8.93 -18.87
CA LEU A 45 -3.60 8.07 -17.96
C LEU A 45 -3.06 8.09 -16.52
N ARG A 46 -1.72 8.09 -16.36
CA ARG A 46 -1.08 8.23 -15.04
C ARG A 46 -1.46 9.57 -14.40
N ASP A 47 -1.42 10.65 -15.15
CA ASP A 47 -1.70 11.99 -14.64
C ASP A 47 -3.18 12.14 -14.27
N ILE A 48 -4.10 11.56 -15.06
CA ILE A 48 -5.53 11.45 -14.72
C ILE A 48 -5.72 10.68 -13.41
N ALA A 49 -5.05 9.55 -13.24
CA ALA A 49 -5.16 8.77 -12.01
C ALA A 49 -4.66 9.56 -10.80
N GLY A 50 -3.55 10.30 -10.93
CA GLY A 50 -3.06 11.21 -9.89
C GLY A 50 -4.08 12.27 -9.49
N ALA A 51 -4.75 12.87 -10.47
CA ALA A 51 -5.83 13.83 -10.22
C ALA A 51 -7.06 13.21 -9.55
N LEU A 52 -7.38 11.94 -9.84
CA LEU A 52 -8.45 11.20 -9.16
C LEU A 52 -8.08 10.90 -7.70
N PHE A 53 -6.86 10.42 -7.45
CA PHE A 53 -6.40 10.15 -6.09
C PHE A 53 -6.37 11.42 -5.21
N ALA A 54 -6.02 12.57 -5.78
CA ALA A 54 -6.05 13.84 -5.07
C ALA A 54 -7.46 14.31 -4.66
N GLN A 55 -8.51 13.81 -5.32
CA GLN A 55 -9.90 14.08 -4.90
C GLN A 55 -10.36 13.13 -3.77
N LEU A 56 -9.64 12.03 -3.56
CA LEU A 56 -9.98 10.95 -2.62
C LEU A 56 -9.08 10.96 -1.37
N SER A 57 -8.15 11.91 -1.28
CA SER A 57 -7.10 11.97 -0.27
C SER A 57 -6.79 13.44 0.05
N PRO A 58 -6.30 13.75 1.27
CA PRO A 58 -5.79 15.09 1.59
C PRO A 58 -4.50 15.46 0.84
N THR A 59 -3.92 14.54 0.07
CA THR A 59 -2.68 14.74 -0.69
C THR A 59 -2.93 15.30 -2.10
N ASP A 60 -2.08 16.20 -2.58
CA ASP A 60 -2.22 16.82 -3.89
C ASP A 60 -1.84 15.87 -5.05
N ALA A 61 -2.31 16.21 -6.26
CA ALA A 61 -2.10 15.40 -7.45
C ALA A 61 -0.63 15.26 -7.84
N GLN A 62 0.17 16.31 -7.67
CA GLN A 62 1.58 16.28 -8.07
C GLN A 62 2.38 15.32 -7.19
N THR A 63 2.07 15.25 -5.90
CA THR A 63 2.65 14.25 -4.99
C THR A 63 2.33 12.82 -5.44
N PHE A 64 1.08 12.51 -5.80
CA PHE A 64 0.72 11.20 -6.35
C PHE A 64 1.44 10.89 -7.66
N ILE A 65 1.43 11.82 -8.62
CA ILE A 65 2.07 11.65 -9.93
C ILE A 65 3.57 11.41 -9.76
N SER A 66 4.21 12.13 -8.83
CA SER A 66 5.64 11.98 -8.56
C SER A 66 5.94 10.60 -7.96
N ALA A 67 5.11 10.11 -7.05
CA ALA A 67 5.23 8.75 -6.52
C ALA A 67 5.04 7.68 -7.61
N PHE A 68 4.06 7.85 -8.52
CA PHE A 68 3.85 6.91 -9.62
C PHE A 68 4.99 6.87 -10.63
N LYS A 69 5.69 8.00 -10.84
CA LYS A 69 6.86 8.07 -11.74
C LYS A 69 8.08 7.33 -11.20
N GLN A 70 8.13 7.06 -9.89
CA GLN A 70 9.22 6.32 -9.26
C GLN A 70 9.03 4.80 -9.35
N GLN A 71 7.92 4.36 -9.93
CA GLN A 71 7.56 2.95 -10.05
C GLN A 71 7.69 2.53 -11.50
N GLU A 72 8.37 1.40 -11.71
CA GLU A 72 8.65 0.83 -13.01
C GLU A 72 8.23 -0.63 -13.03
N GLY A 73 7.96 -1.17 -14.22
CA GLY A 73 7.57 -2.57 -14.35
C GLY A 73 6.07 -2.78 -14.23
N TYR A 74 5.67 -4.05 -14.20
CA TYR A 74 4.27 -4.44 -14.07
C TYR A 74 3.76 -4.16 -12.66
N ALA A 75 2.65 -3.43 -12.56
CA ALA A 75 2.08 -3.03 -11.29
C ALA A 75 1.51 -4.22 -10.50
N THR A 76 1.98 -4.43 -9.27
CA THR A 76 1.46 -5.46 -8.34
C THR A 76 1.09 -4.87 -6.98
N PRO A 77 0.26 -5.53 -6.15
CA PRO A 77 0.12 -5.13 -4.76
C PRO A 77 1.48 -5.12 -4.04
N LYS A 78 1.65 -4.17 -3.11
CA LYS A 78 2.81 -4.14 -2.22
C LYS A 78 2.65 -5.14 -1.08
N VAL A 79 3.77 -5.55 -0.49
CA VAL A 79 3.80 -6.50 0.61
C VAL A 79 4.25 -5.80 1.89
N ASP A 80 3.34 -5.69 2.85
CA ASP A 80 3.60 -5.29 4.24
C ASP A 80 3.54 -6.55 5.12
N THR A 81 4.39 -6.60 6.14
CA THR A 81 4.46 -7.71 7.10
C THR A 81 4.21 -7.20 8.51
N ARG A 82 3.43 -7.94 9.30
CA ARG A 82 3.10 -7.58 10.70
C ARG A 82 3.28 -8.76 11.63
N ALA A 83 3.95 -8.54 12.76
CA ALA A 83 4.21 -9.56 13.76
C ALA A 83 3.14 -9.58 14.86
N LEU A 84 2.43 -10.70 15.02
CA LEU A 84 1.65 -10.97 16.23
C LEU A 84 2.52 -11.74 17.24
N ILE A 85 3.02 -11.04 18.26
CA ILE A 85 3.85 -11.62 19.32
C ILE A 85 3.05 -11.71 20.61
N LEU A 86 2.90 -12.92 21.14
CA LEU A 86 2.15 -13.21 22.36
C LEU A 86 3.08 -13.60 23.50
N ARG A 87 2.92 -12.98 24.67
CA ARG A 87 3.62 -13.39 25.90
C ARG A 87 2.71 -13.22 27.11
N GLN A 88 2.49 -14.31 27.86
CA GLN A 88 1.64 -14.30 29.07
C GLN A 88 0.25 -13.71 28.83
N GLY A 89 -0.39 -14.07 27.70
CA GLY A 89 -1.72 -13.59 27.33
C GLY A 89 -1.78 -12.13 26.86
N LYS A 90 -0.63 -11.47 26.65
CA LYS A 90 -0.53 -10.09 26.15
C LYS A 90 0.04 -10.08 24.73
N ILE A 91 -0.34 -9.06 23.94
CA ILE A 91 0.18 -8.79 22.60
C ILE A 91 1.22 -7.67 22.68
N LEU A 92 2.33 -7.80 21.95
CA LEU A 92 3.28 -6.72 21.74
C LEU A 92 2.75 -5.72 20.70
N LEU A 93 2.76 -4.44 21.05
CA LEU A 93 2.45 -3.34 20.15
C LEU A 93 3.60 -2.33 20.20
N VAL A 94 3.83 -1.63 19.09
CA VAL A 94 4.71 -0.46 19.01
C VAL A 94 3.89 0.80 18.88
N LYS A 95 4.45 1.92 19.30
CA LYS A 95 3.82 3.23 19.18
C LYS A 95 4.51 4.00 18.07
N GLU A 96 3.79 4.26 16.98
CA GLU A 96 4.32 4.96 15.82
C GLU A 96 4.68 6.40 16.18
N ALA A 97 5.80 6.89 15.64
CA ALA A 97 6.28 8.25 15.92
C ALA A 97 5.36 9.32 15.31
N ASP A 98 4.76 9.00 14.15
CA ASP A 98 4.08 9.97 13.30
C ASP A 98 2.68 10.34 13.83
N ASP A 99 1.90 9.37 14.28
CA ASP A 99 0.51 9.56 14.71
C ASP A 99 0.25 9.16 16.17
N SER A 100 1.28 8.69 16.89
CA SER A 100 1.17 8.17 18.25
C SER A 100 0.16 7.03 18.42
N ALA A 101 -0.26 6.38 17.33
CA ALA A 101 -1.11 5.21 17.36
C ALA A 101 -0.30 3.95 17.73
N TRP A 102 -1.03 2.92 18.17
CA TRP A 102 -0.44 1.61 18.46
C TRP A 102 -0.70 0.65 17.29
N SER A 103 0.36 0.01 16.82
CA SER A 103 0.33 -0.94 15.71
C SER A 103 1.04 -2.25 16.10
N LEU A 104 0.80 -3.30 15.31
CA LEU A 104 1.67 -4.48 15.37
C LEU A 104 3.04 -4.11 14.77
N PRO A 105 4.15 -4.56 15.38
CA PRO A 105 5.48 -4.31 14.83
C PRO A 105 5.58 -4.85 13.40
N GLY A 106 6.22 -4.10 12.51
CA GLY A 106 6.35 -4.51 11.12
C GLY A 106 6.31 -3.37 10.11
N GLY A 107 6.52 -3.73 8.85
CA GLY A 107 6.62 -2.77 7.76
C GLY A 107 6.76 -3.44 6.41
N TRP A 108 7.29 -2.68 5.46
CA TRP A 108 7.51 -3.11 4.09
C TRP A 108 8.49 -4.28 4.01
N ALA A 109 8.16 -5.27 3.17
CA ALA A 109 9.14 -6.27 2.79
C ALA A 109 10.12 -5.71 1.76
N ASP A 110 11.42 -5.85 2.02
CA ASP A 110 12.45 -5.41 1.07
C ASP A 110 12.60 -6.38 -0.10
N VAL A 111 13.12 -5.87 -1.23
CA VAL A 111 13.42 -6.71 -2.39
C VAL A 111 14.46 -7.76 -2.03
N GLY A 112 14.12 -9.03 -2.24
CA GLY A 112 14.97 -10.17 -1.92
C GLY A 112 14.68 -10.80 -0.56
N ASP A 113 13.89 -10.15 0.29
CA ASP A 113 13.50 -10.73 1.57
C ASP A 113 12.48 -11.84 1.41
N ARG A 114 12.64 -12.87 2.25
CA ARG A 114 11.53 -13.76 2.57
C ARG A 114 10.61 -12.99 3.53
N PRO A 115 9.28 -13.05 3.41
CA PRO A 115 8.38 -12.35 4.33
C PRO A 115 8.64 -12.65 5.81
N SER A 116 9.07 -13.88 6.13
CA SER A 116 9.47 -14.28 7.48
C SER A 116 10.72 -13.56 7.99
N MET A 117 11.66 -13.21 7.11
CA MET A 117 12.88 -12.49 7.47
C MET A 117 12.60 -10.99 7.62
N ALA A 118 11.82 -10.42 6.69
CA ALA A 118 11.40 -9.01 6.76
C ALA A 118 10.73 -8.71 8.10
N VAL A 119 9.72 -9.50 8.50
CA VAL A 119 9.01 -9.25 9.76
C VAL A 119 9.91 -9.41 11.00
N CYS A 120 10.88 -10.34 10.98
CA CYS A 120 11.83 -10.50 12.08
C CYS A 120 12.84 -9.34 12.14
N ARG A 121 13.25 -8.79 10.99
CA ARG A 121 14.09 -7.60 10.89
C ARG A 121 13.36 -6.39 11.49
N GLU A 122 12.13 -6.12 11.05
CA GLU A 122 11.31 -5.00 11.54
C GLU A 122 11.10 -5.07 13.06
N VAL A 123 10.73 -6.24 13.60
CA VAL A 123 10.58 -6.42 15.06
C VAL A 123 11.87 -6.07 15.80
N ARG A 124 13.03 -6.49 15.27
CA ARG A 124 14.32 -6.19 15.89
C ARG A 124 14.64 -4.70 15.83
N GLU A 125 14.36 -4.04 14.72
CA GLU A 125 14.64 -2.61 14.52
C GLU A 125 13.76 -1.73 15.41
N GLU A 126 12.47 -2.06 15.52
CA GLU A 126 11.50 -1.27 16.30
C GLU A 126 11.54 -1.55 17.81
N THR A 127 11.84 -2.79 18.21
CA THR A 127 11.68 -3.25 19.61
C THR A 127 12.98 -3.75 20.26
N GLY A 128 14.01 -4.01 19.47
CA GLY A 128 15.25 -4.66 19.92
C GLY A 128 15.13 -6.16 20.20
N LEU A 129 13.94 -6.76 20.06
CA LEU A 129 13.72 -8.18 20.34
C LEU A 129 14.21 -9.07 19.20
N GLN A 130 14.78 -10.22 19.55
CA GLN A 130 15.04 -11.29 18.59
C GLN A 130 13.86 -12.28 18.62
N VAL A 131 13.26 -12.47 17.45
CA VAL A 131 12.09 -13.34 17.28
C VAL A 131 12.28 -14.24 16.07
N GLU A 132 11.51 -15.32 16.03
CA GLU A 132 11.42 -16.23 14.89
C GLU A 132 9.96 -16.29 14.42
N ALA A 133 9.73 -16.07 13.12
CA ALA A 133 8.42 -16.20 12.52
C ALA A 133 8.05 -17.69 12.39
N THR A 134 7.10 -18.16 13.19
CA THR A 134 6.76 -19.59 13.29
C THR A 134 5.64 -20.03 12.36
N ARG A 135 4.76 -19.11 11.93
CA ARG A 135 3.63 -19.41 11.03
C ARG A 135 3.02 -18.14 10.42
N LEU A 136 2.40 -18.29 9.25
CA LEU A 136 1.52 -17.27 8.67
C LEU A 136 0.13 -17.38 9.32
N LEU A 137 -0.40 -16.26 9.81
CA LEU A 137 -1.72 -16.20 10.45
C LEU A 137 -2.83 -15.77 9.49
N GLY A 138 -2.49 -14.94 8.51
CA GLY A 138 -3.43 -14.52 7.48
C GLY A 138 -2.81 -13.55 6.50
N LEU A 139 -3.55 -13.27 5.44
CA LEU A 139 -3.24 -12.31 4.39
C LEU A 139 -4.40 -11.33 4.32
N TRP A 140 -4.11 -10.04 4.47
CA TRP A 140 -5.12 -8.99 4.52
C TRP A 140 -5.01 -8.07 3.30
N ASP A 141 -6.15 -7.73 2.74
CA ASP A 141 -6.25 -6.70 1.69
C ASP A 141 -6.55 -5.35 2.35
N ARG A 142 -5.57 -4.45 2.33
CA ARG A 142 -5.66 -3.09 2.89
C ARG A 142 -6.87 -2.31 2.34
N ASN A 143 -7.26 -2.54 1.08
CA ASN A 143 -8.32 -1.78 0.41
C ASN A 143 -9.72 -2.08 0.97
N LEU A 144 -9.90 -3.22 1.65
CA LEU A 144 -11.21 -3.63 2.22
C LEU A 144 -11.47 -3.04 3.61
N HIS A 145 -10.62 -2.13 4.09
CA HIS A 145 -10.64 -1.63 5.47
C HIS A 145 -10.74 -0.11 5.58
N GLY A 146 -11.29 0.58 4.56
CA GLY A 146 -11.60 2.02 4.63
C GLY A 146 -10.37 2.94 4.70
N ASN A 147 -9.18 2.42 4.38
CA ASN A 147 -7.96 3.20 4.42
C ASN A 147 -7.89 4.17 3.23
N PRO A 148 -7.53 5.44 3.44
CA PRO A 148 -7.37 6.38 2.34
C PRO A 148 -6.22 5.95 1.41
N PRO A 149 -6.23 6.39 0.14
CA PRO A 149 -5.09 6.20 -0.75
C PRO A 149 -3.87 6.94 -0.24
N ILE A 150 -2.73 6.24 -0.18
CA ILE A 150 -1.44 6.83 0.21
C ILE A 150 -0.50 6.76 -1.01
N PRO A 151 0.18 7.86 -1.38
CA PRO A 151 1.15 7.85 -2.47
C PRO A 151 2.14 6.71 -2.34
N GLY A 152 2.37 6.00 -3.44
CA GLY A 152 3.37 4.92 -3.46
C GLY A 152 2.98 3.64 -2.72
N THR A 153 1.75 3.49 -2.22
CA THR A 153 1.27 2.25 -1.55
C THR A 153 0.26 1.46 -2.37
N CYS A 154 -0.32 2.09 -3.39
CA CYS A 154 -1.48 1.56 -4.11
C CYS A 154 -1.13 0.47 -5.13
N ILE A 155 0.15 0.32 -5.46
CA ILE A 155 0.74 -0.61 -6.44
C ILE A 155 2.28 -0.43 -6.42
N ASN A 156 3.03 -1.48 -6.77
CA ASN A 156 4.50 -1.53 -6.90
C ASN A 156 4.99 -1.12 -8.28
#